data_AF-A0A938PVH2-F1
#
_entry.id   AF-A0A938PVH2-F1
#
_cell.length_a   1.000
_cell.length_b   1.000
_cell.length_c   1.000
_cell.angle_alpha   90.00
_cell.angle_beta   90.00
_cell.angle_gamma   90.00
#
_symmetry.space_group_name_H-M   'P 1'
#
loop_
_entity.id
_entity.type
_entity.pdbx_description
1 polymer ?
#
loop_
_entity_poly.entity_id
_entity_poly.type
_entity_poly.pdbx_seq_one_letter_code
_entity_poly.pdbx_strand_id
1 'polypeptide(L)'
;PDIEKRLEAFVRLGHAVLVFPGGVGTAEEIFYLLGIVTDPKNATHSLPLVFTGPAGSEAYFDELDRFLRTVLGDDIATCYRIIVGNAEAVGEHIDARMRRIRTQRRRDGDAYYFSWLLSIPPEHQKPFQVTHESVAALRLSRDLPRHQLITELRRAFSAIVTGNVKENGIRMIEERGPFVLASEPELVTALDRLLTQFVHQGRMRLNGEYKPCYRVVPA
;
A
#
# COMPACT_ATOMS: atom_id res chain seq x y z
N PRO A 1 14.10 -6.65 -13.01
CA PRO A 1 13.99 -5.63 -14.07
C PRO A 1 13.45 -4.28 -13.55
N ASP A 2 12.46 -4.26 -12.64
CA ASP A 2 11.96 -3.06 -11.95
C ASP A 2 11.11 -3.42 -10.69
N ILE A 3 10.60 -2.41 -9.98
CA ILE A 3 9.80 -2.56 -8.75
C ILE A 3 8.43 -3.16 -9.06
N GLU A 4 7.76 -2.72 -10.12
CA GLU A 4 6.43 -3.18 -10.48
C GLU A 4 6.39 -4.69 -10.79
N LYS A 5 7.42 -5.21 -11.49
CA LYS A 5 7.55 -6.67 -11.72
C LYS A 5 7.84 -7.45 -10.44
N ARG A 6 8.53 -6.85 -9.47
CA ARG A 6 8.73 -7.46 -8.15
C ARG A 6 7.40 -7.60 -7.42
N LEU A 7 6.57 -6.55 -7.44
CA LEU A 7 5.25 -6.56 -6.81
C LEU A 7 4.30 -7.55 -7.48
N GLU A 8 4.32 -7.65 -8.81
CA GLU A 8 3.54 -8.66 -9.55
C GLU A 8 4.00 -10.07 -9.16
N ALA A 9 5.31 -10.33 -9.07
CA ALA A 9 5.81 -11.64 -8.65
C ALA A 9 5.28 -12.05 -7.26
N PHE A 10 5.22 -11.12 -6.29
CA PHE A 10 4.68 -11.41 -4.96
C PHE A 10 3.23 -11.90 -5.00
N VAL A 11 2.36 -11.21 -5.72
CA VAL A 11 0.92 -11.56 -5.77
C VAL A 11 0.62 -12.76 -6.68
N ARG A 12 1.48 -13.03 -7.66
CA ARG A 12 1.33 -14.21 -8.53
C ARG A 12 1.72 -15.50 -7.81
N LEU A 13 2.77 -15.46 -6.99
CA LEU A 13 3.30 -16.63 -6.29
C LEU A 13 2.67 -16.81 -4.90
N GLY A 14 2.32 -15.71 -4.23
CA GLY A 14 1.73 -15.74 -2.90
C GLY A 14 0.29 -16.23 -2.92
N HIS A 15 -0.04 -17.16 -2.04
CA HIS A 15 -1.42 -17.55 -1.79
C HIS A 15 -2.11 -16.64 -0.77
N ALA A 16 -1.34 -16.00 0.10
CA ALA A 16 -1.79 -14.98 1.03
C ALA A 16 -0.65 -14.01 1.31
N VAL A 17 -1.00 -12.80 1.76
CA VAL A 17 -0.02 -11.76 2.09
C VAL A 17 -0.17 -11.37 3.55
N LEU A 18 0.92 -11.49 4.29
CA LEU A 18 1.05 -10.98 5.64
C LEU A 18 1.78 -9.63 5.57
N VAL A 19 1.21 -8.59 6.16
CA VAL A 19 1.80 -7.25 6.21
C VAL A 19 2.10 -6.90 7.66
N PHE A 20 3.38 -6.62 7.94
CA PHE A 20 3.86 -6.19 9.24
C PHE A 20 3.99 -4.67 9.31
N PRO A 21 4.07 -4.07 10.52
CA PRO A 21 4.26 -2.63 10.65
C PRO A 21 5.52 -2.15 9.92
N GLY A 22 5.33 -1.20 9.01
CA GLY A 22 6.40 -0.62 8.20
C GLY A 22 6.17 0.85 7.89
N GLY A 23 7.08 1.45 7.14
CA GLY A 23 7.02 2.85 6.73
C GLY A 23 6.30 3.04 5.40
N VAL A 24 6.69 4.08 4.67
CA VAL A 24 6.10 4.47 3.38
C VAL A 24 6.22 3.40 2.29
N GLY A 25 7.27 2.57 2.31
CA GLY A 25 7.39 1.46 1.36
C GLY A 25 6.35 0.36 1.59
N THR A 26 6.05 0.05 2.85
CA THR A 26 4.98 -0.89 3.18
C THR A 26 3.60 -0.29 2.85
N ALA A 27 3.40 1.00 3.07
CA ALA A 27 2.18 1.68 2.64
C ALA A 27 2.00 1.63 1.11
N GLU A 28 3.07 1.86 0.33
CA GLU A 28 3.06 1.69 -1.14
C GLU A 28 2.60 0.27 -1.54
N GLU A 29 3.15 -0.75 -0.89
CA GLU A 29 2.80 -2.16 -1.13
C GLU A 29 1.34 -2.46 -0.74
N ILE A 30 0.82 -1.88 0.35
CA ILE A 30 -0.59 -1.98 0.73
C ILE A 30 -1.49 -1.39 -0.36
N PHE A 31 -1.20 -0.20 -0.88
CA PHE A 31 -2.00 0.38 -1.96
C PHE A 31 -1.92 -0.43 -3.25
N TYR A 32 -0.77 -1.03 -3.55
CA TYR A 32 -0.64 -1.97 -4.66
C TYR A 32 -1.58 -3.18 -4.48
N LEU A 33 -1.59 -3.79 -3.30
CA LEU A 33 -2.45 -4.94 -2.97
C LEU A 33 -3.94 -4.58 -3.00
N LEU A 34 -4.31 -3.44 -2.40
CA LEU A 34 -5.69 -2.96 -2.39
C LEU A 34 -6.22 -2.69 -3.79
N GLY A 35 -5.39 -2.14 -4.69
CA GLY A 35 -5.79 -1.91 -6.08
C GLY A 35 -6.10 -3.22 -6.83
N ILE A 36 -5.41 -4.30 -6.48
CA ILE A 36 -5.70 -5.63 -7.03
C ILE A 36 -6.96 -6.22 -6.42
N VAL A 37 -7.07 -6.30 -5.08
CA VAL A 37 -8.18 -7.01 -4.43
C VAL A 37 -9.53 -6.26 -4.54
N THR A 38 -9.49 -4.97 -4.85
CA THR A 38 -10.71 -4.16 -5.11
C THR A 38 -11.09 -4.08 -6.58
N ASP A 39 -10.27 -4.60 -7.51
CA ASP A 39 -10.64 -4.67 -8.93
C ASP A 39 -11.87 -5.56 -9.10
N PRO A 40 -12.96 -5.09 -9.74
CA PRO A 40 -14.15 -5.90 -10.01
C PRO A 40 -13.85 -7.24 -10.73
N LYS A 41 -12.81 -7.29 -11.56
CA LYS A 41 -12.35 -8.52 -12.25
C LYS A 41 -11.82 -9.56 -11.28
N ASN A 42 -11.44 -9.15 -10.07
CA ASN A 42 -10.95 -10.01 -9.00
C ASN A 42 -12.01 -10.33 -7.94
N ALA A 43 -13.27 -9.93 -8.12
CA ALA A 43 -14.34 -10.18 -7.15
C ALA A 43 -14.51 -11.67 -6.77
N THR A 44 -14.19 -12.57 -7.70
CA THR A 44 -14.25 -14.01 -7.49
C THR A 44 -12.90 -14.64 -7.15
N HIS A 45 -11.81 -13.88 -7.10
CA HIS A 45 -10.45 -14.31 -6.79
C HIS A 45 -10.10 -14.04 -5.33
N SER A 46 -9.56 -15.04 -4.63
CA SER A 46 -9.23 -14.93 -3.21
C SER A 46 -7.74 -14.68 -3.05
N LEU A 47 -7.38 -13.47 -2.63
CA LEU A 47 -6.04 -13.13 -2.14
C LEU A 47 -6.17 -12.55 -0.72
N PRO A 48 -6.05 -13.39 0.32
CA PRO A 48 -6.16 -12.94 1.71
C PRO A 48 -5.04 -11.96 2.06
N LEU A 49 -5.42 -10.80 2.61
CA LEU A 49 -4.51 -9.82 3.17
C LEU A 49 -4.68 -9.81 4.69
N VAL A 50 -3.61 -10.08 5.43
CA VAL A 50 -3.61 -10.06 6.90
C VAL A 50 -2.57 -9.06 7.39
N PHE A 51 -3.02 -8.07 8.14
CA PHE A 51 -2.20 -7.07 8.80
C PHE A 51 -1.91 -7.55 10.22
N THR A 52 -0.65 -7.79 10.55
CA THR A 52 -0.27 -8.43 11.82
C THR A 52 1.05 -7.94 12.37
N GLY A 53 1.21 -8.00 13.69
CA GLY A 53 2.40 -7.56 14.39
C GLY A 53 2.40 -8.02 15.84
N PRO A 54 3.48 -7.74 16.59
CA PRO A 54 3.55 -8.07 18.01
C PRO A 54 2.51 -7.26 18.81
N ALA A 55 2.23 -7.70 20.03
CA ALA A 55 1.52 -6.86 20.99
C ALA A 55 2.26 -5.51 21.15
N GLY A 56 1.52 -4.40 21.22
CA GLY A 56 2.05 -3.04 21.19
C GLY A 56 2.03 -2.39 19.80
N SER A 57 1.70 -3.14 18.74
CA SER A 57 1.52 -2.60 17.38
C SER A 57 0.08 -2.19 17.05
N GLU A 58 -0.86 -2.28 18.00
CA GLU A 58 -2.28 -1.95 17.83
C GLU A 58 -2.45 -0.52 17.35
N ALA A 59 -1.80 0.45 18.00
CA ALA A 59 -1.87 1.86 17.62
C ALA A 59 -1.37 2.15 16.20
N TYR A 60 -0.44 1.33 15.67
CA TYR A 60 -0.02 1.43 14.26
C TYR A 60 -1.14 0.98 13.33
N PHE A 61 -1.74 -0.19 13.58
CA PHE A 61 -2.79 -0.72 12.74
C PHE A 61 -4.11 0.04 12.88
N ASP A 62 -4.41 0.60 14.04
CA ASP A 62 -5.56 1.48 14.26
C ASP A 62 -5.45 2.77 13.43
N GLU A 63 -4.24 3.34 13.31
CA GLU A 63 -4.03 4.49 12.43
C GLU A 63 -4.11 4.11 10.96
N LEU A 64 -3.48 3.01 10.56
CA LEU A 64 -3.53 2.55 9.18
C LEU A 64 -4.98 2.23 8.76
N ASP A 65 -5.74 1.49 9.57
CA ASP A 65 -7.16 1.17 9.33
C ASP A 65 -8.00 2.43 9.23
N ARG A 66 -7.84 3.37 10.18
CA ARG A 66 -8.54 4.65 10.15
C ARG A 66 -8.23 5.44 8.89
N PHE A 67 -6.95 5.52 8.50
CA PHE A 67 -6.52 6.20 7.30
C PHE A 67 -7.15 5.57 6.04
N LEU A 68 -7.06 4.25 5.91
CA LEU A 68 -7.63 3.54 4.77
C LEU A 68 -9.15 3.74 4.68
N ARG A 69 -9.88 3.67 5.79
CA ARG A 69 -11.34 3.92 5.83
C ARG A 69 -11.69 5.35 5.47
N THR A 70 -10.96 6.32 6.02
CA THR A 70 -11.17 7.75 5.76
C THR A 70 -11.01 8.07 4.28
N VAL A 71 -10.02 7.44 3.63
CA VAL A 71 -9.65 7.77 2.25
C VAL A 71 -10.40 6.92 1.23
N LEU A 72 -10.71 5.65 1.54
CA LEU A 72 -11.24 4.68 0.57
C LEU A 72 -12.65 4.17 0.89
N GLY A 73 -13.26 4.65 1.98
CA GLY A 73 -14.56 4.21 2.48
C GLY A 73 -14.46 3.04 3.46
N ASP A 74 -15.44 2.93 4.37
CA ASP A 74 -15.44 1.94 5.45
C ASP A 74 -15.41 0.49 4.98
N ASP A 75 -15.97 0.22 3.80
CA ASP A 75 -16.02 -1.11 3.21
C ASP A 75 -14.64 -1.63 2.78
N ILE A 76 -13.60 -0.77 2.71
CA ILE A 76 -12.22 -1.20 2.44
C ILE A 76 -11.72 -2.22 3.45
N ALA A 77 -12.20 -2.16 4.69
CA ALA A 77 -11.79 -3.09 5.72
C ALA A 77 -12.33 -4.51 5.52
N THR A 78 -13.20 -4.73 4.53
CA THR A 78 -13.59 -6.10 4.12
C THR A 78 -12.48 -6.79 3.31
N CYS A 79 -11.53 -6.03 2.76
CA CYS A 79 -10.44 -6.53 1.92
C CYS A 79 -9.26 -7.10 2.74
N TYR A 80 -9.17 -6.81 4.04
CA TYR A 80 -8.08 -7.25 4.90
C TYR A 80 -8.57 -7.69 6.28
N ARG A 81 -7.69 -8.38 7.02
CA ARG A 81 -7.92 -8.77 8.42
C ARG A 81 -6.78 -8.28 9.28
N ILE A 82 -7.09 -7.58 10.38
CA ILE A 82 -6.09 -7.19 11.37
C ILE A 82 -6.07 -8.23 12.50
N ILE A 83 -4.88 -8.75 12.83
CA ILE A 83 -4.65 -9.68 13.95
C ILE A 83 -3.34 -9.28 14.64
N VAL A 84 -3.41 -8.72 15.84
CA VAL A 84 -2.24 -8.23 16.58
C VAL A 84 -1.97 -9.11 17.81
N GLY A 85 -0.69 -9.40 18.08
CA GLY A 85 -0.25 -10.11 19.30
C GLY A 85 -0.61 -11.60 19.35
N ASN A 86 -1.15 -12.17 18.27
CA ASN A 86 -1.59 -13.57 18.24
C ASN A 86 -1.16 -14.27 16.94
N ALA A 87 0.06 -14.82 16.95
CA ALA A 87 0.62 -15.55 15.81
C ALA A 87 -0.13 -16.87 15.50
N GLU A 88 -0.67 -17.54 16.52
CA GLU A 88 -1.46 -18.76 16.34
C GLU A 88 -2.74 -18.46 15.55
N ALA A 89 -3.49 -17.42 15.93
CA ALA A 89 -4.68 -16.98 15.19
C ALA A 89 -4.38 -16.54 13.76
N VAL A 90 -3.20 -15.97 13.49
CA VAL A 90 -2.74 -15.70 12.11
C VAL A 90 -2.57 -17.01 11.35
N GLY A 91 -1.87 -18.00 11.94
CA GLY A 91 -1.67 -19.32 11.35
C GLY A 91 -2.98 -20.03 11.03
N GLU A 92 -3.91 -20.08 11.99
CA GLU A 92 -5.25 -20.66 11.83
C GLU A 92 -6.04 -19.96 10.71
N HIS A 93 -5.99 -18.62 10.67
CA HIS A 93 -6.66 -17.85 9.62
C HIS A 93 -6.12 -18.21 8.24
N ILE A 94 -4.79 -18.22 8.09
CA ILE A 94 -4.14 -18.51 6.81
C ILE A 94 -4.42 -19.95 6.37
N ASP A 95 -4.31 -20.94 7.26
CA ASP A 95 -4.60 -22.34 6.95
C ASP A 95 -6.06 -22.53 6.47
N ALA A 96 -7.02 -21.88 7.13
CA ALA A 96 -8.42 -21.88 6.69
C ALA A 96 -8.59 -21.24 5.30
N ARG A 97 -7.85 -20.17 4.99
CA ARG A 97 -7.88 -19.53 3.67
C ARG A 97 -7.19 -20.36 2.58
N MET A 98 -6.11 -21.08 2.90
CA MET A 98 -5.42 -21.97 1.96
C MET A 98 -6.35 -23.05 1.41
N ARG A 99 -7.20 -23.64 2.27
CA ARG A 99 -8.23 -24.59 1.82
C ARG A 99 -9.17 -23.98 0.78
N ARG A 100 -9.62 -22.73 0.99
CA ARG A 100 -10.52 -22.03 0.06
C ARG A 100 -9.85 -21.71 -1.26
N ILE A 101 -8.60 -21.25 -1.23
CA ILE A 101 -7.81 -20.95 -2.42
C ILE A 101 -7.62 -22.22 -3.25
N ARG A 102 -7.24 -23.34 -2.64
CA ARG A 102 -7.09 -24.61 -3.35
C ARG A 102 -8.37 -25.03 -4.07
N THR A 103 -9.52 -24.90 -3.39
CA THR A 103 -10.83 -25.20 -3.99
C THR A 103 -11.14 -24.24 -5.15
N GLN A 104 -10.89 -22.95 -4.98
CA GLN A 104 -11.08 -21.93 -6.02
C GLN A 104 -10.21 -22.20 -7.26
N ARG A 105 -8.90 -22.42 -7.09
CA ARG A 105 -7.98 -22.72 -8.21
C ARG A 105 -8.42 -23.95 -8.98
N ARG A 106 -8.80 -25.02 -8.28
CA ARG A 106 -9.33 -26.24 -8.90
C ARG A 106 -10.62 -25.99 -9.68
N ARG A 107 -11.54 -25.19 -9.11
CA ARG A 107 -12.82 -24.82 -9.74
C ARG A 107 -12.60 -23.99 -10.99
N ASP A 108 -11.71 -23.01 -10.93
CA ASP A 108 -11.46 -22.03 -11.98
C ASP A 108 -10.46 -22.53 -13.05
N GLY A 109 -9.82 -23.68 -12.81
CA GLY A 109 -8.81 -24.25 -13.71
C GLY A 109 -7.48 -23.49 -13.69
N ASP A 110 -7.16 -22.80 -12.60
CA ASP A 110 -5.92 -22.03 -12.45
C ASP A 110 -4.83 -22.84 -11.74
N ALA A 111 -3.57 -22.47 -11.96
CA ALA A 111 -2.43 -23.16 -11.37
C ALA A 111 -2.29 -22.86 -9.88
N TYR A 112 -1.79 -23.85 -9.12
CA TYR A 112 -1.46 -23.63 -7.71
C TYR A 112 -0.16 -22.83 -7.54
N TYR A 113 0.79 -23.00 -8.44
CA TYR A 113 2.13 -22.40 -8.34
C TYR A 113 2.23 -20.99 -8.92
N PHE A 114 1.21 -20.54 -9.67
CA PHE A 114 1.17 -19.21 -10.26
C PHE A 114 -0.27 -18.79 -10.52
N SER A 115 -0.66 -17.64 -10.00
CA SER A 115 -2.02 -17.11 -10.09
C SER A 115 -2.27 -16.43 -11.43
N TRP A 116 -2.54 -17.18 -12.51
CA TRP A 116 -2.72 -16.62 -13.85
C TRP A 116 -3.99 -15.80 -14.00
N LEU A 117 -5.08 -16.24 -13.38
CA LEU A 117 -6.38 -15.59 -13.56
C LEU A 117 -6.54 -14.30 -12.75
N LEU A 118 -5.64 -14.04 -11.78
CA LEU A 118 -5.62 -12.77 -11.06
C LEU A 118 -5.38 -11.62 -12.04
N SER A 119 -6.33 -10.69 -12.11
CA SER A 119 -6.18 -9.49 -12.89
C SER A 119 -5.29 -8.49 -12.14
N ILE A 120 -4.27 -7.95 -12.81
CA ILE A 120 -3.47 -6.86 -12.27
C ILE A 120 -3.72 -5.67 -13.20
N PRO A 121 -4.29 -4.56 -12.71
CA PRO A 121 -4.58 -3.42 -13.57
C PRO A 121 -3.30 -2.88 -14.22
N PRO A 122 -3.32 -2.46 -15.49
CA PRO A 122 -2.13 -1.95 -16.19
C PRO A 122 -1.45 -0.80 -15.46
N GLU A 123 -2.21 0.03 -14.73
CA GLU A 123 -1.73 1.14 -13.92
C GLU A 123 -0.80 0.69 -12.78
N HIS A 124 -0.98 -0.54 -12.30
CA HIS A 124 -0.14 -1.17 -11.28
C HIS A 124 1.13 -1.82 -11.87
N GLN A 125 1.14 -2.11 -13.17
CA GLN A 125 2.30 -2.72 -13.86
C GLN A 125 3.23 -1.68 -14.49
N LYS A 126 2.73 -0.47 -14.77
CA LYS A 126 3.50 0.62 -15.36
C LYS A 126 4.39 1.31 -14.31
N PRO A 127 5.69 1.47 -14.59
CA PRO A 127 6.58 2.26 -13.76
C PRO A 127 6.07 3.69 -13.58
N PHE A 128 6.15 4.19 -12.35
CA PHE A 128 5.93 5.61 -12.07
C PHE A 128 7.26 6.34 -12.01
N GLN A 129 7.52 7.21 -13.00
CA GLN A 129 8.69 8.07 -13.00
C GLN A 129 8.47 9.23 -12.02
N VAL A 130 9.23 9.25 -10.94
CA VAL A 130 9.15 10.27 -9.89
C VAL A 130 9.97 11.50 -10.34
N THR A 131 9.30 12.63 -10.49
CA THR A 131 9.87 13.98 -10.64
C THR A 131 8.99 14.98 -9.87
N HIS A 132 9.45 16.22 -9.63
CA HIS A 132 8.60 17.24 -9.00
C HIS A 132 7.32 17.50 -9.80
N GLU A 133 7.42 17.50 -11.12
CA GLU A 133 6.29 17.73 -12.03
C GLU A 133 5.30 16.56 -11.98
N SER A 134 5.79 15.31 -12.03
CA SER A 134 4.90 14.14 -11.98
C SER A 134 4.23 13.97 -10.63
N VAL A 135 4.91 14.35 -9.54
CA VAL A 135 4.34 14.30 -8.18
C VAL A 135 3.34 15.42 -7.94
N ALA A 136 3.61 16.64 -8.41
CA ALA A 136 2.67 17.75 -8.31
C ALA A 136 1.40 17.55 -9.17
N ALA A 137 1.49 16.72 -10.21
CA ALA A 137 0.36 16.37 -11.07
C ALA A 137 -0.54 15.26 -10.49
N LEU A 138 -0.16 14.64 -9.37
CA LEU A 138 -0.99 13.60 -8.73
C LEU A 138 -2.31 14.19 -8.25
N ARG A 139 -3.39 13.44 -8.42
CA ARG A 139 -4.72 13.83 -7.94
C ARG A 139 -5.10 13.03 -6.70
N LEU A 140 -4.90 13.61 -5.53
CA LEU A 140 -5.24 13.00 -4.25
C LEU A 140 -6.58 13.53 -3.73
N SER A 141 -7.68 13.05 -4.33
CA SER A 141 -9.04 13.46 -3.98
C SER A 141 -10.01 12.27 -4.01
N ARG A 142 -10.99 12.29 -3.09
CA ARG A 142 -12.07 11.31 -2.98
C ARG A 142 -13.15 11.46 -4.06
N ASP A 143 -13.11 12.54 -4.84
CA ASP A 143 -13.96 12.69 -6.04
C ASP A 143 -13.53 11.75 -7.17
N LEU A 144 -12.32 11.18 -7.09
CA LEU A 144 -11.89 10.17 -8.03
C LEU A 144 -12.60 8.83 -7.77
N PRO A 145 -12.83 8.04 -8.84
CA PRO A 145 -13.16 6.62 -8.66
C PRO A 145 -12.12 5.95 -7.76
N ARG A 146 -12.58 5.17 -6.77
CA ARG A 146 -11.72 4.55 -5.73
C ARG A 146 -10.46 3.87 -6.26
N HIS A 147 -10.57 3.12 -7.37
CA HIS A 147 -9.42 2.45 -7.98
C HIS A 147 -8.35 3.43 -8.51
N GLN A 148 -8.77 4.61 -8.98
CA GLN A 148 -7.85 5.68 -9.40
C GLN A 148 -7.20 6.32 -8.18
N LEU A 149 -7.97 6.62 -7.13
CA LEU A 149 -7.40 7.17 -5.89
C LEU A 149 -6.37 6.21 -5.26
N ILE A 150 -6.63 4.91 -5.25
CA ILE A 150 -5.65 3.89 -4.81
C ILE A 150 -4.36 3.96 -5.64
N THR A 151 -4.48 4.10 -6.96
CA THR A 151 -3.33 4.22 -7.87
C THR A 151 -2.52 5.48 -7.58
N GLU A 152 -3.18 6.61 -7.37
CA GLU A 152 -2.54 7.91 -7.07
C GLU A 152 -1.86 7.88 -5.71
N LEU A 153 -2.47 7.26 -4.69
CA LEU A 153 -1.85 7.07 -3.38
C LEU A 153 -0.62 6.17 -3.48
N ARG A 154 -0.68 5.05 -4.20
CA ARG A 154 0.50 4.21 -4.47
C ARG A 154 1.66 5.03 -5.05
N ARG A 155 1.37 5.89 -6.04
CA ARG A 155 2.37 6.77 -6.67
C ARG A 155 2.94 7.80 -5.69
N ALA A 156 2.10 8.40 -4.85
CA ALA A 156 2.52 9.33 -3.81
C ALA A 156 3.49 8.67 -2.82
N PHE A 157 3.17 7.46 -2.31
CA PHE A 157 4.07 6.72 -1.42
C PHE A 157 5.37 6.30 -2.12
N SER A 158 5.31 5.87 -3.38
CA SER A 158 6.50 5.59 -4.21
C SER A 158 7.40 6.83 -4.37
N ALA A 159 6.81 8.02 -4.48
CA ALA A 159 7.57 9.27 -4.53
C ALA A 159 8.31 9.54 -3.21
N ILE A 160 7.63 9.34 -2.06
CA ILE A 160 8.25 9.50 -0.74
C ILE A 160 9.38 8.47 -0.54
N VAL A 161 9.16 7.21 -0.90
CA VAL A 161 10.22 6.18 -0.89
C VAL A 161 11.40 6.63 -1.75
N THR A 162 11.13 7.10 -2.97
CA THR A 162 12.17 7.55 -3.89
C THR A 162 12.97 8.72 -3.31
N GLY A 163 12.32 9.74 -2.76
CA GLY A 163 12.98 10.88 -2.12
C GLY A 163 13.76 10.53 -0.85
N ASN A 164 13.37 9.46 -0.14
CA ASN A 164 14.02 9.04 1.11
C ASN A 164 15.26 8.15 0.89
N VAL A 165 15.25 7.24 -0.10
CA VAL A 165 16.28 6.19 -0.19
C VAL A 165 16.96 6.01 -1.54
N LYS A 166 16.41 6.57 -2.63
CA LYS A 166 17.04 6.41 -3.96
C LYS A 166 17.93 7.61 -4.24
N GLU A 167 19.14 7.36 -4.74
CA GLU A 167 20.15 8.40 -5.01
C GLU A 167 19.61 9.53 -5.90
N ASN A 168 18.93 9.19 -7.00
CA ASN A 168 18.30 10.16 -7.88
C ASN A 168 17.19 10.96 -7.17
N GLY A 169 16.43 10.31 -6.30
CA GLY A 169 15.41 10.95 -5.47
C GLY A 169 16.00 11.95 -4.51
N ILE A 170 16.98 11.55 -3.71
CA ILE A 170 17.69 12.40 -2.74
C ILE A 170 18.25 13.64 -3.43
N ARG A 171 18.91 13.46 -4.59
CA ARG A 171 19.46 14.57 -5.36
C ARG A 171 18.38 15.56 -5.83
N MET A 172 17.21 15.08 -6.28
CA MET A 172 16.09 15.96 -6.63
C MET A 172 15.64 16.79 -5.42
N ILE A 173 15.61 16.20 -4.22
CA ILE A 173 15.22 16.90 -2.99
C ILE A 173 16.27 17.95 -2.59
N GLU A 174 17.56 17.64 -2.73
CA GLU A 174 18.64 18.59 -2.45
C GLU A 174 18.65 19.78 -3.43
N GLU A 175 18.39 19.53 -4.72
CA GLU A 175 18.42 20.56 -5.76
C GLU A 175 17.18 21.45 -5.77
N ARG A 176 15.98 20.87 -5.58
CA ARG A 176 14.69 21.57 -5.80
C ARG A 176 13.81 21.65 -4.55
N GLY A 177 14.24 21.04 -3.44
CA GLY A 177 13.45 20.93 -2.23
C GLY A 177 12.46 19.76 -2.25
N PRO A 178 11.62 19.63 -1.20
CA PRO A 178 10.70 18.51 -1.04
C PRO A 178 9.64 18.44 -2.14
N PHE A 179 9.15 17.23 -2.43
CA PHE A 179 8.00 17.03 -3.30
C PHE A 179 6.74 17.68 -2.73
N VAL A 180 5.89 18.23 -3.59
CA VAL A 180 4.61 18.84 -3.18
C VAL A 180 3.47 17.91 -3.58
N LEU A 181 2.74 17.41 -2.58
CA LEU A 181 1.57 16.57 -2.74
C LEU A 181 0.32 17.44 -2.51
N ALA A 182 -0.37 17.80 -3.59
CA ALA A 182 -1.63 18.52 -3.51
C ALA A 182 -2.78 17.54 -3.22
N SER A 183 -3.60 17.83 -2.21
CA SER A 183 -4.70 16.97 -1.79
C SER A 183 -5.88 17.77 -1.26
N GLU A 184 -7.08 17.19 -1.28
CA GLU A 184 -8.23 17.83 -0.64
C GLU A 184 -8.04 17.95 0.88
N PRO A 185 -8.65 18.96 1.54
CA PRO A 185 -8.31 19.33 2.93
C PRO A 185 -8.38 18.18 3.95
N GLU A 186 -9.38 17.30 3.84
CA GLU A 186 -9.51 16.16 4.74
C GLU A 186 -8.40 15.12 4.53
N LEU A 187 -8.02 14.85 3.27
CA LEU A 187 -6.92 13.94 2.95
C LEU A 187 -5.56 14.51 3.33
N VAL A 188 -5.38 15.84 3.27
CA VAL A 188 -4.18 16.51 3.80
C VAL A 188 -3.98 16.12 5.27
N THR A 189 -5.02 16.25 6.08
CA THR A 189 -4.97 15.93 7.52
C THR A 189 -4.71 14.44 7.75
N ALA A 190 -5.37 13.56 6.98
CA ALA A 190 -5.21 12.12 7.10
C ALA A 190 -3.79 11.65 6.71
N LEU A 191 -3.25 12.17 5.61
CA LEU A 191 -1.89 11.87 5.14
C LEU A 191 -0.84 12.40 6.12
N ASP A 192 -0.98 13.65 6.57
CA ASP A 192 -0.04 14.26 7.51
C ASP A 192 0.02 13.48 8.82
N ARG A 193 -1.14 13.09 9.36
CA ARG A 193 -1.23 12.27 10.57
C ARG A 193 -0.54 10.90 10.41
N LEU A 194 -0.84 10.17 9.33
CA LEU A 194 -0.22 8.87 9.07
C LEU A 194 1.30 8.99 8.92
N LEU A 195 1.76 9.94 8.12
CA LEU A 195 3.18 10.10 7.84
C LEU A 195 3.95 10.59 9.07
N THR A 196 3.38 11.50 9.85
CA THR A 196 3.93 11.96 11.14
C THR A 196 4.07 10.80 12.12
N GLN A 197 3.08 9.90 12.18
CA GLN A 197 3.20 8.68 12.99
C GLN A 197 4.33 7.77 12.51
N PHE A 198 4.57 7.64 11.20
CA PHE A 198 5.74 6.91 10.69
C PHE A 198 7.06 7.57 11.09
N VAL A 199 7.13 8.90 11.15
CA VAL A 199 8.32 9.61 11.66
C VAL A 199 8.53 9.28 13.14
N HIS A 200 7.50 9.47 13.99
CA HIS A 200 7.60 9.25 15.44
C HIS A 200 7.98 7.81 15.81
N GLN A 201 7.54 6.84 15.01
CA GLN A 201 7.86 5.43 15.21
C GLN A 201 9.20 5.00 14.58
N GLY A 202 9.99 5.93 14.04
CA GLY A 202 11.30 5.63 13.44
C GLY A 202 11.21 4.82 12.15
N ARG A 203 10.10 4.94 11.39
CA ARG A 203 9.83 4.12 10.19
C ARG A 203 10.21 4.80 8.87
N MET A 204 10.68 6.05 8.93
CA MET A 204 11.14 6.80 7.75
C MET A 204 12.65 6.71 7.52
N ARG A 205 13.41 6.44 8.59
CA ARG A 205 14.88 6.40 8.58
C ARG A 205 15.37 5.48 9.69
N LEU A 206 16.45 4.74 9.43
CA LEU A 206 17.04 3.85 10.43
C LEU A 206 17.75 4.60 11.57
N ASN A 207 18.47 5.69 11.25
CA ASN A 207 19.28 6.44 12.22
C ASN A 207 19.21 7.95 11.95
N GLY A 208 19.20 8.75 13.02
CA GLY A 208 19.29 10.21 12.97
C GLY A 208 17.95 10.93 12.74
N GLU A 209 18.01 12.26 12.72
CA GLU A 209 16.82 13.09 12.49
C GLU A 209 16.30 12.93 11.06
N TYR A 210 14.99 12.74 10.92
CA TYR A 210 14.33 12.64 9.61
C TYR A 210 13.87 14.02 9.15
N LYS A 211 14.34 14.45 7.97
CA LYS A 211 13.83 15.63 7.27
C LYS A 211 12.87 15.16 6.18
N PRO A 212 11.58 15.52 6.22
CA PRO A 212 10.61 15.09 5.21
C PRO A 212 11.02 15.49 3.80
N CYS A 213 11.01 14.53 2.88
CA CYS A 213 11.23 14.76 1.44
C CYS A 213 9.95 15.22 0.71
N TYR A 214 8.90 15.55 1.46
CA TYR A 214 7.57 15.89 0.94
C TYR A 214 6.94 17.01 1.76
N ARG A 215 5.95 17.68 1.18
CA ARG A 215 4.98 18.55 1.85
C ARG A 215 3.60 18.22 1.31
N VAL A 216 2.63 18.04 2.20
CA VAL A 216 1.23 17.86 1.82
C VAL A 216 0.56 19.23 1.91
N VAL A 217 -0.06 19.67 0.82
CA VAL A 217 -0.70 20.99 0.73
C VAL A 217 -2.14 20.85 0.23
N PRO A 218 -3.06 21.75 0.63
CA PRO A 218 -4.38 21.83 0.01
C PRO A 218 -4.29 22.08 -1.50
N ALA A 219 -5.06 21.33 -2.28
CA ALA A 219 -5.22 21.51 -3.73
C ALA A 219 -6.15 22.68 -4.09
#